data_AF-A0A842MVS0-F1
#
_entry.id   AF-A0A842MVS0-F1
#
_cell.length_a   1.000
_cell.length_b   1.000
_cell.length_c   1.000
_cell.angle_alpha   90.00
_cell.angle_beta   90.00
_cell.angle_gamma   90.00
#
_symmetry.space_group_name_H-M   'P 1'
#
loop_
_entity.id
_entity.type
_entity.pdbx_description
1 polymer ?
#
loop_
_entity_poly.entity_id
_entity_poly.type
_entity_poly.pdbx_seq_one_letter_code
_entity_poly.pdbx_strand_id
1 'polypeptide(L)'
;MDVVQFIMSTVIISVSGAFSPGPLTASAVAVGARKIANGGFLVALGHMLFELPYVLVIALLAIPVGAFIKNIYATYALTSFMFCFIIFFAYSNVKDGWMIIKTCRIRMPKNRMYMLNPILIGILLTALNPYFLLWWMSVGLPLVQVSVSMGFTYLLLMYMAHVWLDYLWLTIMGFAGEKSAEILKSKGYGLLLIGLGLLLAVFAADLSLRTFLNFSLLPF
;
A
#
# COMPACT_ATOMS: atom_id res chain seq x y z
N MET A 1 27.22 -0.37 7.11
CA MET A 1 26.17 0.50 7.69
C MET A 1 26.01 0.10 9.14
N ASP A 2 25.89 1.07 10.05
CA ASP A 2 25.62 0.79 11.46
C ASP A 2 24.16 0.33 11.65
N VAL A 3 23.88 -0.42 12.71
CA VAL A 3 22.57 -1.01 13.00
C VAL A 3 21.51 0.08 13.21
N VAL A 4 21.86 1.15 13.92
CA VAL A 4 20.95 2.28 14.16
C VAL A 4 20.59 2.97 12.85
N GLN A 5 21.59 3.22 12.01
CA GLN A 5 21.41 3.83 10.70
C GLN A 5 20.53 2.96 9.77
N PHE A 6 20.64 1.63 9.90
CA PHE A 6 19.82 0.70 9.14
C PHE A 6 18.35 0.73 9.56
N ILE A 7 18.08 0.71 10.86
CA ILE A 7 16.71 0.80 11.41
C ILE A 7 16.08 2.13 11.00
N MET A 8 16.81 3.24 11.13
CA MET A 8 16.32 4.56 10.75
C MET A 8 15.99 4.64 9.26
N SER A 9 16.88 4.13 8.40
CA SER A 9 16.63 4.05 6.95
C SER A 9 15.39 3.20 6.65
N THR A 10 15.25 2.05 7.33
CA THR A 10 14.08 1.18 7.18
C THR A 10 12.80 1.92 7.52
N VAL A 11 12.73 2.59 8.66
CA VAL A 11 11.54 3.35 9.08
C VAL A 11 11.22 4.46 8.07
N ILE A 12 12.21 5.28 7.70
CA ILE A 12 12.01 6.42 6.78
C ILE A 12 11.50 5.95 5.42
N ILE A 13 12.11 4.92 4.86
CA ILE A 13 11.70 4.37 3.57
C ILE A 13 10.32 3.72 3.68
N SER A 14 10.05 3.00 4.77
CA SER A 14 8.78 2.30 4.99
C SER A 14 7.57 3.23 5.09
N VAL A 15 7.76 4.45 5.62
CA VAL A 15 6.69 5.48 5.64
C VAL A 15 6.15 5.79 4.23
N SER A 16 6.99 5.72 3.19
CA SER A 16 6.54 5.94 1.80
C SER A 16 5.55 4.88 1.30
N GLY A 17 5.65 3.64 1.83
CA GLY A 17 4.77 2.53 1.50
C GLY A 17 3.58 2.44 2.46
N ALA A 18 3.87 2.27 3.75
CA ALA A 18 2.90 1.96 4.80
C ALA A 18 1.81 3.03 4.96
N PHE A 19 2.17 4.31 4.84
CA PHE A 19 1.22 5.42 5.03
C PHE A 19 0.52 5.85 3.73
N SER A 20 0.74 5.12 2.63
CA SER A 20 0.11 5.42 1.35
C SER A 20 -1.41 5.21 1.42
N PRO A 21 -2.22 6.19 1.02
CA PRO A 21 -3.67 6.05 1.00
C PRO A 21 -4.08 5.09 -0.13
N GLY A 22 -4.39 3.85 0.23
CA GLY A 22 -4.73 2.78 -0.70
C GLY A 22 -6.01 2.01 -0.35
N PRO A 23 -6.32 0.93 -1.11
CA PRO A 23 -7.49 0.10 -0.84
C PRO A 23 -7.47 -0.51 0.57
N LEU A 24 -6.29 -0.89 1.05
CA LEU A 24 -6.10 -1.45 2.38
C LEU A 24 -6.42 -0.41 3.48
N THR A 25 -5.93 0.82 3.35
CA THR A 25 -6.24 1.93 4.25
C THR A 25 -7.74 2.26 4.25
N ALA A 26 -8.35 2.37 3.07
CA ALA A 26 -9.79 2.60 2.93
C ALA A 26 -10.61 1.48 3.58
N SER A 27 -10.14 0.23 3.48
CA SER A 27 -10.79 -0.91 4.13
C SER A 27 -10.68 -0.86 5.66
N ALA A 28 -9.54 -0.42 6.21
CA ALA A 28 -9.39 -0.25 7.66
C ALA A 28 -10.36 0.82 8.19
N VAL A 29 -10.50 1.95 7.49
CA VAL A 29 -11.52 2.98 7.79
C VAL A 29 -12.94 2.41 7.70
N ALA A 30 -13.25 1.65 6.64
CA ALA A 30 -14.59 1.08 6.44
C ALA A 30 -14.95 0.03 7.51
N VAL A 31 -13.99 -0.81 7.90
CA VAL A 31 -14.15 -1.78 9.00
C VAL A 31 -14.33 -1.06 10.33
N GLY A 32 -13.55 -0.01 10.58
CA GLY A 32 -13.70 0.86 11.76
C GLY A 32 -15.08 1.53 11.84
N ALA A 33 -15.58 2.04 10.71
CA ALA A 33 -16.91 2.65 10.62
C ALA A 33 -18.06 1.67 10.92
N ARG A 34 -17.83 0.35 10.78
CA ARG A 34 -18.76 -0.70 11.20
C ARG A 34 -18.77 -0.94 12.72
N LYS A 35 -17.99 -0.17 13.50
CA LYS A 35 -17.79 -0.36 14.95
C LYS A 35 -17.29 -1.76 15.32
N ILE A 36 -16.51 -2.38 14.44
CA ILE A 36 -15.80 -3.61 14.78
C ILE A 36 -14.64 -3.22 15.68
N ALA A 37 -14.69 -3.63 16.94
CA ALA A 37 -13.62 -3.39 17.90
C ALA A 37 -12.28 -3.86 17.32
N ASN A 38 -11.28 -2.98 17.37
CA ASN A 38 -9.94 -3.23 16.84
C ASN A 38 -9.93 -3.63 15.34
N GLY A 39 -10.93 -3.20 14.58
CA GLY A 39 -11.07 -3.57 13.17
C GLY A 39 -9.83 -3.26 12.32
N GLY A 40 -9.24 -2.07 12.50
CA GLY A 40 -8.00 -1.68 11.82
C GLY A 40 -6.80 -2.56 12.19
N PHE A 41 -6.68 -2.94 13.46
CA PHE A 41 -5.64 -3.86 13.94
C PHE A 41 -5.79 -5.26 13.31
N LEU A 42 -7.02 -5.76 13.20
CA LEU A 42 -7.29 -7.06 12.55
C LEU A 42 -6.98 -7.03 11.05
N VAL A 43 -7.21 -5.89 10.37
CA VAL A 43 -6.76 -5.70 8.97
C VAL A 43 -5.24 -5.73 8.89
N ALA A 44 -4.54 -5.05 9.81
CA ALA A 44 -3.07 -5.09 9.89
C ALA A 44 -2.52 -6.50 10.13
N LEU A 45 -3.19 -7.28 10.98
CA LEU A 45 -2.84 -8.69 11.18
C LEU A 45 -2.97 -9.49 9.88
N GLY A 46 -4.06 -9.31 9.14
CA GLY A 46 -4.23 -9.94 7.83
C GLY A 46 -3.17 -9.51 6.80
N HIS A 47 -2.80 -8.23 6.82
CA HIS A 47 -1.73 -7.69 5.98
C HIS A 47 -0.39 -8.39 6.26
N MET A 48 0.02 -8.40 7.53
CA MET A 48 1.26 -9.03 8.01
C MET A 48 1.32 -10.53 7.68
N LEU A 49 0.19 -11.24 7.80
CA LEU A 49 0.10 -12.68 7.47
C LEU A 49 0.41 -12.99 6.00
N PHE A 50 0.18 -12.05 5.08
CA PHE A 50 0.60 -12.21 3.68
C PHE A 50 1.99 -11.63 3.43
N GLU A 51 2.26 -10.46 3.99
CA GLU A 51 3.51 -9.73 3.79
C GLU A 51 4.72 -10.52 4.29
N LEU A 52 4.71 -11.05 5.51
CA LEU A 52 5.87 -11.73 6.06
C LEU A 52 6.32 -12.91 5.18
N PRO A 53 5.43 -13.84 4.76
CA PRO A 53 5.79 -14.84 3.76
C PRO A 53 6.33 -14.26 2.46
N TYR A 54 5.75 -13.16 1.96
CA TYR A 54 6.19 -12.52 0.74
C TYR A 54 7.61 -11.94 0.85
N VAL A 55 7.92 -11.24 1.94
CA VAL A 55 9.26 -10.70 2.21
C VAL A 55 10.29 -11.82 2.36
N LEU A 56 9.92 -12.94 3.01
CA LEU A 56 10.79 -14.11 3.12
C LEU A 56 11.08 -14.74 1.75
N VAL A 57 10.07 -14.82 0.86
CA VAL A 57 10.25 -15.29 -0.53
C VAL A 57 11.18 -14.34 -1.28
N ILE A 58 11.01 -13.01 -1.16
CA ILE A 58 11.92 -12.04 -1.77
C ILE A 58 13.34 -12.21 -1.23
N ALA A 59 13.51 -12.38 0.07
CA ALA A 59 14.82 -12.55 0.69
C ALA A 59 15.54 -13.81 0.17
N LEU A 60 14.81 -14.92 0.02
CA LEU A 60 15.34 -16.16 -0.55
C LEU A 60 15.72 -16.00 -2.03
N LEU A 61 14.97 -15.20 -2.77
CA LEU A 61 15.16 -14.94 -4.20
C LEU A 61 15.99 -13.67 -4.49
N ALA A 62 16.52 -12.98 -3.48
CA ALA A 62 17.11 -11.65 -3.62
C ALA A 62 18.31 -11.62 -4.59
N ILE A 63 19.06 -12.73 -4.67
CA ILE A 63 20.21 -12.90 -5.55
C ILE A 63 19.77 -13.02 -7.04
N PRO A 64 18.81 -13.88 -7.43
CA PRO A 64 18.30 -13.95 -8.81
C PRO A 64 17.32 -12.82 -9.21
N VAL A 65 16.56 -12.24 -8.27
CA VAL A 65 15.58 -11.16 -8.56
C VAL A 65 16.27 -9.87 -9.03
N GLY A 66 17.42 -9.53 -8.44
CA GLY A 66 18.21 -8.38 -8.89
C GLY A 66 18.70 -8.50 -10.34
N ALA A 67 18.90 -9.72 -10.84
CA ALA A 67 19.24 -9.97 -12.24
C ALA A 67 18.00 -9.93 -13.16
N PHE A 68 16.83 -10.35 -12.66
CA PHE A 68 15.57 -10.30 -13.41
C PHE A 68 15.07 -8.86 -13.62
N ILE A 69 15.19 -7.98 -12.63
CA ILE A 69 14.81 -6.56 -12.75
C ILE A 69 15.75 -5.78 -13.69
N LYS A 70 16.98 -6.25 -13.88
CA LYS A 70 17.90 -5.69 -14.90
C LYS A 70 17.49 -6.01 -16.34
N ASN A 71 16.57 -6.96 -16.55
CA ASN A 71 16.05 -7.24 -17.87
C ASN A 71 15.01 -6.18 -18.27
N ILE A 72 15.34 -5.39 -19.29
CA ILE A 72 14.51 -4.28 -19.78
C ILE A 72 13.08 -4.73 -20.14
N TYR A 73 12.90 -5.94 -20.68
CA TYR A 73 11.58 -6.47 -21.03
C TYR A 73 10.75 -6.80 -19.79
N ALA A 74 11.38 -7.28 -18.72
CA ALA A 74 10.71 -7.52 -17.44
C ALA A 74 10.28 -6.20 -16.80
N THR A 75 11.14 -5.18 -16.81
CA THR A 75 10.82 -3.83 -16.31
C THR A 75 9.66 -3.19 -17.07
N TYR A 76 9.62 -3.33 -18.40
CA TYR A 76 8.53 -2.82 -19.25
C TYR A 76 7.21 -3.53 -18.99
N ALA A 77 7.22 -4.86 -18.91
CA ALA A 77 6.01 -5.64 -18.61
C ALA A 77 5.46 -5.29 -17.22
N LEU A 78 6.33 -5.19 -16.22
CA LEU A 78 5.99 -4.85 -14.86
C LEU A 78 5.41 -3.43 -14.76
N THR A 79 6.06 -2.45 -15.40
CA THR A 79 5.59 -1.07 -15.41
C THR A 79 4.25 -0.92 -16.13
N SER A 80 4.05 -1.64 -17.24
CA SER A 80 2.77 -1.65 -17.95
C SER A 80 1.64 -2.19 -17.07
N PHE A 81 1.91 -3.28 -16.35
CA PHE A 81 0.96 -3.86 -15.40
C PHE A 81 0.65 -2.90 -14.23
N MET A 82 1.67 -2.23 -13.68
CA MET A 82 1.51 -1.19 -12.65
C MET A 82 0.63 -0.05 -13.14
N PHE A 83 0.94 0.48 -14.32
CA PHE A 83 0.21 1.60 -14.89
C PHE A 83 -1.27 1.27 -15.03
N CYS A 84 -1.61 0.13 -15.63
CA CYS A 84 -2.99 -0.31 -15.81
C CYS A 84 -3.73 -0.43 -14.46
N PHE A 85 -3.08 -1.01 -13.45
CA PHE A 85 -3.72 -1.16 -12.14
C PHE A 85 -3.88 0.18 -11.41
N ILE A 86 -2.86 1.04 -11.41
CA ILE A 86 -2.91 2.34 -10.73
C ILE A 86 -3.97 3.23 -11.40
N ILE A 87 -4.08 3.23 -12.73
CA ILE A 87 -5.11 3.97 -13.47
C ILE A 87 -6.51 3.43 -13.16
N PHE A 88 -6.69 2.11 -13.09
CA PHE A 88 -7.96 1.52 -12.69
C PHE A 88 -8.38 1.95 -11.27
N PHE A 89 -7.42 1.97 -10.33
CA PHE A 89 -7.66 2.38 -8.96
C PHE A 89 -7.92 3.89 -8.84
N ALA A 90 -7.16 4.71 -9.58
CA ALA A 90 -7.37 6.14 -9.71
C ALA A 90 -8.77 6.48 -10.22
N TYR A 91 -9.20 5.84 -11.30
CA TYR A 91 -10.55 5.98 -11.84
C TYR A 91 -11.63 5.63 -10.81
N SER A 92 -11.44 4.51 -10.09
CA SER A 92 -12.38 4.07 -9.06
C SER A 92 -12.51 5.09 -7.93
N ASN A 93 -11.39 5.63 -7.44
CA ASN A 93 -11.37 6.67 -6.41
C ASN A 93 -12.07 7.96 -6.87
N VAL A 94 -11.79 8.44 -8.08
CA VAL A 94 -12.44 9.64 -8.63
C VAL A 94 -13.94 9.43 -8.81
N LYS A 95 -14.34 8.27 -9.35
CA LYS A 95 -15.75 7.92 -9.55
C LYS A 95 -16.51 7.86 -8.22
N ASP A 96 -15.94 7.22 -7.21
CA ASP A 96 -16.57 7.09 -5.89
C ASP A 96 -16.63 8.44 -5.18
N GLY A 97 -15.55 9.23 -5.22
CA GLY A 97 -15.53 10.58 -4.68
C GLY A 97 -16.56 11.51 -5.33
N TRP A 98 -16.67 11.46 -6.66
CA TRP A 98 -17.68 12.20 -7.43
C TRP A 98 -19.10 11.80 -7.05
N MET A 99 -19.36 10.49 -6.89
CA MET A 99 -20.67 9.98 -6.49
C MET A 99 -21.06 10.46 -5.08
N ILE A 100 -20.12 10.48 -4.14
CA ILE A 100 -20.33 10.95 -2.76
C ILE A 100 -20.66 12.45 -2.74
N ILE A 101 -19.93 13.28 -3.51
CA ILE A 101 -20.22 14.71 -3.63
C ILE A 101 -21.62 14.95 -4.19
N LYS A 102 -22.01 14.20 -5.23
CA LYS A 102 -23.30 14.38 -5.93
C LYS A 102 -24.49 13.92 -5.10
N THR A 103 -24.34 12.85 -4.31
CA THR A 103 -25.46 12.22 -3.60
C THR A 103 -25.52 12.55 -2.11
N CYS A 104 -24.47 13.15 -1.53
CA CYS A 104 -24.28 13.32 -0.07
C CYS A 104 -24.55 12.04 0.73
N ARG A 105 -24.41 10.89 0.07
CA ARG A 105 -24.62 9.56 0.64
C ARG A 105 -23.40 8.75 0.28
N ILE A 106 -22.69 8.25 1.28
CA ILE A 106 -21.85 7.11 1.03
C ILE A 106 -22.80 5.96 0.73
N ARG A 107 -22.80 5.49 -0.52
CA ARG A 107 -23.11 4.08 -0.72
C ARG A 107 -21.97 3.35 -0.04
N MET A 108 -22.17 2.91 1.20
CA MET A 108 -21.35 1.83 1.73
C MET A 108 -21.42 0.77 0.65
N PRO A 109 -20.28 0.29 0.13
CA PRO A 109 -20.33 -0.70 -0.89
C PRO A 109 -21.19 -1.84 -0.31
N LYS A 110 -22.33 -2.16 -0.95
CA LYS A 110 -23.00 -3.47 -0.77
C LYS A 110 -22.10 -4.60 -1.30
N ASN A 111 -20.78 -4.35 -1.35
CA ASN A 111 -19.80 -5.25 -1.84
C ASN A 111 -19.51 -6.21 -0.69
N ARG A 112 -19.87 -7.49 -0.88
CA ARG A 112 -19.71 -8.55 0.11
C ARG A 112 -18.29 -8.59 0.69
N MET A 113 -17.30 -8.13 -0.07
CA MET A 113 -15.91 -8.06 0.35
C MET A 113 -15.71 -7.27 1.66
N TYR A 114 -16.40 -6.15 1.87
CA TYR A 114 -16.29 -5.37 3.12
C TYR A 114 -17.14 -5.92 4.26
N MET A 115 -17.95 -6.95 4.01
CA MET A 115 -18.64 -7.75 5.03
C MET A 115 -17.79 -8.92 5.53
N LEU A 116 -16.69 -9.24 4.85
CA LEU A 116 -15.78 -10.32 5.22
C LEU A 116 -15.08 -10.03 6.55
N ASN A 117 -14.46 -11.08 7.11
CA ASN A 117 -13.59 -10.97 8.28
C ASN A 117 -12.46 -9.95 7.99
N PRO A 118 -12.21 -8.96 8.88
CA PRO A 118 -11.14 -7.97 8.71
C PRO A 118 -9.76 -8.55 8.39
N ILE A 119 -9.41 -9.72 8.96
CA ILE A 119 -8.16 -10.41 8.65
C ILE A 119 -8.13 -10.84 7.19
N LEU A 120 -9.24 -11.42 6.69
CA LEU A 120 -9.34 -11.86 5.30
C LEU A 120 -9.29 -10.67 4.33
N ILE A 121 -9.88 -9.53 4.72
CA ILE A 121 -9.75 -8.26 3.98
C ILE A 121 -8.27 -7.87 3.89
N GLY A 122 -7.54 -7.90 5.01
CA GLY A 122 -6.11 -7.63 5.04
C GLY A 122 -5.32 -8.53 4.10
N ILE A 123 -5.51 -9.84 4.15
CA ILE A 123 -4.83 -10.80 3.27
C ILE A 123 -5.13 -10.51 1.79
N LEU A 124 -6.41 -10.45 1.43
CA LEU A 124 -6.83 -10.33 0.03
C LEU A 124 -6.42 -8.99 -0.59
N LEU A 125 -6.62 -7.88 0.13
CA LEU A 125 -6.23 -6.57 -0.36
C LEU A 125 -4.72 -6.37 -0.35
N THR A 126 -3.94 -7.18 0.36
CA THR A 126 -2.48 -7.14 0.26
C THR A 126 -2.01 -7.99 -0.92
N ALA A 127 -2.50 -9.22 -1.02
CA ALA A 127 -2.16 -10.16 -2.07
C ALA A 127 -2.53 -9.66 -3.48
N LEU A 128 -3.67 -8.99 -3.60
CA LEU A 128 -4.17 -8.47 -4.88
C LEU A 128 -3.80 -7.00 -5.12
N ASN A 129 -2.93 -6.42 -4.29
CA ASN A 129 -2.48 -5.05 -4.45
C ASN A 129 -1.09 -5.00 -5.09
N PRO A 130 -1.01 -4.79 -6.41
CA PRO A 130 0.27 -4.69 -7.10
C PRO A 130 1.10 -3.51 -6.64
N TYR A 131 0.52 -2.40 -6.17
CA TYR A 131 1.33 -1.32 -5.58
C TYR A 131 2.15 -1.86 -4.40
N PHE A 132 1.53 -2.61 -3.50
CA PHE A 132 2.22 -3.24 -2.37
C PHE A 132 3.29 -4.24 -2.82
N LEU A 133 2.92 -5.18 -3.71
CA LEU A 133 3.86 -6.19 -4.21
C LEU A 133 5.08 -5.54 -4.87
N LEU A 134 4.83 -4.48 -5.64
CA LEU A 134 5.87 -3.84 -6.44
C LEU A 134 6.72 -2.89 -5.62
N TRP A 135 6.16 -2.27 -4.58
CA TRP A 135 6.94 -1.52 -3.62
C TRP A 135 8.01 -2.40 -2.97
N TRP A 136 7.65 -3.60 -2.50
CA TRP A 136 8.61 -4.56 -1.93
C TRP A 136 9.64 -5.06 -2.95
N MET A 137 9.26 -5.16 -4.22
CA MET A 137 10.17 -5.54 -5.32
C MET A 137 11.00 -4.39 -5.89
N SER A 138 10.78 -3.15 -5.44
CA SER A 138 11.49 -1.96 -5.93
C SER A 138 12.11 -1.17 -4.77
N VAL A 139 11.32 -0.34 -4.09
CA VAL A 139 11.77 0.53 -3.00
C VAL A 139 12.18 -0.26 -1.75
N GLY A 140 11.46 -1.34 -1.43
CA GLY A 140 11.77 -2.22 -0.30
C GLY A 140 12.89 -3.22 -0.59
N LEU A 141 13.17 -3.53 -1.86
CA LEU A 141 14.13 -4.55 -2.24
C LEU A 141 15.56 -4.27 -1.73
N PRO A 142 16.11 -3.03 -1.81
CA PRO A 142 17.40 -2.71 -1.23
C PRO A 142 17.48 -2.98 0.29
N LEU A 143 16.40 -2.75 1.05
CA LEU A 143 16.37 -3.04 2.49
C LEU A 143 16.49 -4.54 2.76
N VAL A 144 15.78 -5.36 1.98
CA VAL A 144 15.87 -6.81 2.03
C VAL A 144 17.29 -7.27 1.65
N GLN A 145 17.84 -6.79 0.55
CA GLN A 145 19.19 -7.16 0.09
C GLN A 145 20.28 -6.83 1.12
N VAL A 146 20.24 -5.62 1.69
CA VAL A 146 21.18 -5.21 2.73
C VAL A 146 21.01 -6.07 3.98
N SER A 147 19.78 -6.33 4.42
CA SER A 147 19.53 -7.18 5.59
C SER A 147 20.07 -8.60 5.41
N VAL A 148 19.85 -9.22 4.24
CA VAL A 148 20.34 -10.57 3.92
C VAL A 148 21.87 -10.59 3.89
N SER A 149 22.52 -9.56 3.35
CA SER A 149 23.98 -9.44 3.34
C SER A 149 24.61 -9.33 4.73
N MET A 150 23.88 -8.76 5.69
CA MET A 150 24.31 -8.63 7.09
C MET A 150 23.95 -9.87 7.92
N GLY A 151 23.03 -10.71 7.45
CA GLY A 151 22.62 -11.98 8.05
C GLY A 151 21.12 -12.03 8.40
N PHE A 152 20.59 -13.24 8.56
CA PHE A 152 19.14 -13.46 8.76
C PHE A 152 18.55 -12.71 9.96
N THR A 153 19.31 -12.52 11.04
CA THR A 153 18.85 -11.73 12.20
C THR A 153 18.55 -10.28 11.82
N TYR A 154 19.30 -9.70 10.88
CA TYR A 154 19.06 -8.34 10.40
C TYR A 154 17.82 -8.24 9.50
N LEU A 155 17.43 -9.33 8.82
CA LEU A 155 16.17 -9.39 8.08
C LEU A 155 14.98 -9.30 9.04
N LEU A 156 15.03 -10.03 10.15
CA LEU A 156 14.01 -9.94 11.20
C LEU A 156 13.97 -8.56 11.84
N LEU A 157 15.13 -7.98 12.13
CA LEU A 157 15.23 -6.64 12.71
C LEU A 157 14.65 -5.57 11.78
N MET A 158 14.97 -5.64 10.49
CA MET A 158 14.42 -4.78 9.44
C MET A 158 12.90 -4.94 9.36
N TYR A 159 12.41 -6.19 9.29
CA TYR A 159 10.99 -6.44 9.18
C TYR A 159 10.22 -5.95 10.42
N MET A 160 10.77 -6.14 11.63
CA MET A 160 10.19 -5.60 12.86
C MET A 160 10.15 -4.07 12.85
N ALA A 161 11.19 -3.41 12.33
CA ALA A 161 11.24 -1.96 12.19
C ALA A 161 10.30 -1.41 11.09
N HIS A 162 9.82 -2.27 10.20
CA HIS A 162 8.80 -1.96 9.19
C HIS A 162 7.39 -2.19 9.73
N VAL A 163 7.07 -3.43 10.10
CA VAL A 163 5.69 -3.94 10.29
C VAL A 163 4.89 -3.18 11.37
N TRP A 164 5.57 -2.63 12.38
CA TRP A 164 4.89 -1.83 13.41
C TRP A 164 4.23 -0.56 12.84
N LEU A 165 4.75 -0.02 11.72
CA LEU A 165 4.15 1.11 11.02
C LEU A 165 2.80 0.74 10.40
N ASP A 166 2.64 -0.48 9.89
CA ASP A 166 1.36 -0.94 9.32
C ASP A 166 0.32 -1.10 10.42
N TYR A 167 0.71 -1.72 11.54
CA TYR A 167 -0.15 -1.81 12.71
C TYR A 167 -0.54 -0.42 13.23
N LEU A 168 0.41 0.51 13.33
CA LEU A 168 0.15 1.88 13.76
C LEU A 168 -0.84 2.56 12.81
N TRP A 169 -0.55 2.59 11.52
CA TRP A 169 -1.33 3.31 10.52
C TRP A 169 -2.74 2.75 10.38
N LEU A 170 -2.87 1.44 10.16
CA LEU A 170 -4.17 0.81 9.93
C LEU A 170 -5.05 0.84 11.18
N THR A 171 -4.45 0.77 12.37
CA THR A 171 -5.19 0.93 13.64
C THR A 171 -5.68 2.37 13.81
N ILE A 172 -4.83 3.38 13.56
CA ILE A 172 -5.23 4.80 13.58
C ILE A 172 -6.38 5.03 12.59
N MET A 173 -6.28 4.47 11.37
CA MET A 173 -7.31 4.62 10.34
C MET A 173 -8.61 3.89 10.71
N GLY A 174 -8.52 2.74 11.37
CA GLY A 174 -9.67 2.05 11.95
C GLY A 174 -10.38 2.91 13.01
N PHE A 175 -9.64 3.47 13.96
CA PHE A 175 -10.20 4.38 14.96
C PHE A 175 -10.76 5.66 14.36
N ALA A 176 -10.09 6.21 13.35
CA ALA A 176 -10.59 7.35 12.58
C ALA A 176 -11.93 6.98 11.94
N GLY A 177 -12.05 5.80 11.31
CA GLY A 177 -13.31 5.28 10.77
C GLY A 177 -14.44 5.18 11.80
N GLU A 178 -14.14 4.68 13.00
CA GLU A 178 -15.11 4.54 14.09
C GLU A 178 -15.66 5.90 14.54
N LYS A 179 -14.77 6.90 14.71
CA LYS A 179 -15.14 8.27 15.12
C LYS A 179 -15.69 9.12 13.98
N SER A 180 -15.37 8.79 12.73
CA SER A 180 -15.71 9.56 11.53
C SER A 180 -16.96 9.05 10.81
N ALA A 181 -17.73 8.11 11.37
CA ALA A 181 -18.97 7.62 10.76
C ALA A 181 -19.96 8.76 10.36
N GLU A 182 -19.84 9.94 10.98
CA GLU A 182 -20.53 11.17 10.57
C GLU A 182 -19.76 12.03 9.53
N ILE A 183 -18.43 12.14 9.63
CA ILE A 183 -17.56 12.89 8.68
C ILE A 183 -17.48 12.21 7.30
N LEU A 184 -17.59 10.89 7.27
CA LEU A 184 -17.63 10.06 6.08
C LEU A 184 -18.78 10.49 5.13
N LYS A 185 -19.91 10.99 5.66
CA LYS A 185 -21.04 11.51 4.86
C LYS A 185 -20.78 12.90 4.25
N SER A 186 -19.67 13.55 4.60
CA SER A 186 -19.39 14.91 4.16
C SER A 186 -18.84 14.95 2.73
N LYS A 187 -19.11 16.06 2.04
CA LYS A 187 -18.53 16.36 0.71
C LYS A 187 -16.99 16.39 0.75
N GLY A 188 -16.38 16.62 1.91
CA GLY A 188 -14.93 16.62 2.11
C GLY A 188 -14.27 15.26 1.86
N TYR A 189 -14.94 14.16 2.23
CA TYR A 189 -14.43 12.82 1.95
C TYR A 189 -14.41 12.52 0.43
N GLY A 190 -15.44 12.98 -0.29
CA GLY A 190 -15.47 12.86 -1.75
C GLY A 190 -14.38 13.67 -2.45
N LEU A 191 -14.10 14.89 -1.96
CA LEU A 191 -12.98 15.72 -2.44
C LEU A 191 -11.62 15.06 -2.18
N LEU A 192 -11.43 14.46 -1.00
CA LEU A 192 -10.22 13.70 -0.67
C LEU A 192 -10.02 12.52 -1.62
N LEU A 193 -11.05 11.72 -1.89
CA LEU A 193 -10.96 10.59 -2.84
C LEU A 193 -10.62 11.04 -4.26
N ILE A 194 -11.22 12.14 -4.74
CA ILE A 194 -10.88 12.72 -6.04
C ILE A 194 -9.41 13.16 -6.05
N GLY A 195 -8.96 13.87 -5.02
CA GLY A 195 -7.57 14.33 -4.90
C GLY A 195 -6.57 13.17 -4.91
N LEU A 196 -6.84 12.12 -4.15
CA LEU A 196 -6.03 10.90 -4.13
C LEU A 196 -6.02 10.18 -5.48
N GLY A 197 -7.18 10.06 -6.14
CA GLY A 197 -7.28 9.47 -7.46
C GLY A 197 -6.50 10.24 -8.53
N LEU A 198 -6.56 11.57 -8.50
CA LEU A 198 -5.76 12.42 -9.40
C LEU A 198 -4.26 12.29 -9.12
N LEU A 199 -3.86 12.28 -7.85
CA LEU A 199 -2.46 12.09 -7.45
C LEU A 199 -1.92 10.73 -7.89
N LEU A 200 -2.70 9.66 -7.77
CA LEU A 200 -2.37 8.34 -8.29
C LEU A 200 -2.22 8.33 -9.82
N ALA A 201 -3.07 9.06 -10.55
CA ALA A 201 -2.95 9.18 -12.00
C ALA A 201 -1.66 9.91 -12.42
N VAL A 202 -1.27 10.96 -11.68
CA VAL A 202 0.01 11.66 -11.87
C VAL A 202 1.18 10.72 -11.61
N PHE A 203 1.13 9.94 -10.51
CA PHE A 203 2.16 8.95 -10.20
C PHE A 203 2.28 7.85 -11.26
N ALA A 204 1.15 7.35 -11.78
CA ALA A 204 1.15 6.39 -12.88
C ALA A 204 1.79 6.98 -14.15
N ALA A 205 1.47 8.24 -14.47
CA ALA A 205 2.07 8.91 -15.61
C ALA A 205 3.58 9.09 -15.45
N ASP A 206 4.05 9.56 -14.29
CA ASP A 206 5.47 9.72 -13.98
C ASP A 206 6.22 8.38 -14.06
N LEU A 207 5.68 7.31 -13.46
CA LEU A 207 6.27 5.97 -13.52
C LEU A 207 6.44 5.48 -14.96
N SER A 208 5.40 5.62 -15.79
CA SER A 208 5.44 5.23 -17.20
C SER A 208 6.42 6.09 -18.00
N LEU A 209 6.43 7.40 -17.80
CA LEU A 209 7.33 8.32 -18.50
C LEU A 209 8.80 8.03 -18.18
N ARG A 210 9.12 7.72 -16.92
CA ARG A 210 10.47 7.34 -16.53
C ARG A 210 10.91 6.05 -17.19
N THR A 211 10.08 5.02 -17.13
CA THR A 211 10.46 3.70 -17.65
C THR A 211 10.55 3.69 -19.18
N PHE A 212 9.58 4.28 -19.88
CA PHE A 212 9.51 4.17 -21.35
C PHE A 212 10.20 5.31 -22.09
N LEU A 213 10.28 6.49 -21.49
CA LEU A 213 10.75 7.71 -22.15
C LEU A 213 11.94 8.36 -21.42
N ASN A 214 12.43 7.77 -20.33
CA ASN A 214 13.50 8.32 -19.49
C ASN A 214 13.23 9.78 -19.06
N PHE A 215 11.95 10.12 -18.90
CA PHE A 215 11.48 11.46 -18.58
C PHE A 215 10.78 11.46 -17.21
N SER A 216 11.20 12.35 -16.31
CA SER A 216 10.59 12.52 -14.99
C SER A 216 9.63 13.71 -14.97
N LEU A 217 8.38 13.48 -14.62
CA LEU A 217 7.36 14.51 -14.46
C LEU A 217 7.34 15.06 -13.02
N LEU A 218 7.72 14.23 -12.05
CA LEU A 218 7.95 14.60 -10.65
C LEU A 218 9.45 14.83 -10.39
N PRO A 219 9.83 15.69 -9.43
CA PRO A 219 11.23 16.07 -9.23
C PRO A 219 12.09 15.02 -8.50
N PHE A 220 11.55 13.84 -8.17
CA PHE A 220 12.21 12.76 -7.43
C PHE A 220 12.15 11.46 -8.21
#